data_AF-A0A2G2KNG8-F1
#
_entry.id   AF-A0A2G2KNG8-F1
#
_cell.length_a   1.000
_cell.length_b   1.000
_cell.length_c   1.000
_cell.angle_alpha   90.00
_cell.angle_beta   90.00
_cell.angle_gamma   90.00
#
_symmetry.space_group_name_H-M   'P 1'
#
loop_
_entity.id
_entity.type
_entity.pdbx_description
1 polymer ?
#
loop_
_entity_poly.entity_id
_entity_poly.type
_entity_poly.pdbx_seq_one_letter_code
_entity_poly.pdbx_strand_id
1 'polypeptide(L)' 'MEFYEVVNEDGQEYFRHMKAIPTGGICLACHGKTIAPNLISKLDELYPDDKARGYSVGQIRGAFTFKTKL' A
#
# COMPACT_ATOMS: atom_id res chain seq x y z
N MET A 1 7.77 6.48 -8.80
CA MET A 1 8.50 6.10 -7.58
C MET A 1 8.63 4.58 -7.56
N GLU A 2 9.64 4.09 -8.25
CA GLU A 2 9.95 2.68 -8.40
C GLU A 2 11.47 2.57 -8.33
N PHE A 3 11.98 1.65 -7.52
CA PHE A 3 13.40 1.47 -7.25
C PHE A 3 13.74 -0.01 -7.26
N TYR A 4 14.95 -0.32 -7.71
CA TYR A 4 15.51 -1.65 -7.64
C TYR A 4 17.00 -1.55 -7.35
N GLU A 5 17.55 -2.58 -6.73
CA GLU A 5 18.97 -2.68 -6.42
C GLU A 5 19.36 -4.15 -6.17
N VAL A 6 20.66 -4.42 -6.32
CA VAL A 6 21.28 -5.67 -5.86
C VAL A 6 21.92 -5.39 -4.51
N VAL A 7 21.60 -6.22 -3.51
CA VAL A 7 22.17 -6.13 -2.16
C VAL A 7 22.90 -7.42 -1.80
N ASN A 8 23.99 -7.28 -1.06
CA ASN A 8 24.64 -8.41 -0.40
C ASN A 8 24.13 -8.51 1.03
N GLU A 9 23.58 -9.66 1.39
CA GLU A 9 23.16 -9.99 2.75
C GLU A 9 23.80 -11.32 3.15
N ASP A 10 24.68 -11.28 4.15
CA ASP A 10 25.40 -12.45 4.68
C ASP A 10 26.15 -13.26 3.60
N GLY A 11 26.75 -12.57 2.63
CA GLY A 11 27.49 -13.19 1.53
C GLY A 11 26.62 -13.72 0.40
N GLN A 12 25.28 -13.57 0.49
CA GLN A 12 24.35 -13.89 -0.58
C GLN A 12 23.86 -12.62 -1.28
N GLU A 13 23.92 -12.63 -2.61
CA GLU A 13 23.35 -11.56 -3.42
C GLU A 13 21.83 -11.74 -3.62
N TYR A 14 21.10 -10.64 -3.53
CA TYR A 14 19.68 -10.56 -3.79
C TYR A 14 19.36 -9.38 -4.69
N PHE A 15 18.48 -9.59 -5.66
CA PHE A 15 17.80 -8.50 -6.34
C PHE A 15 16.55 -8.13 -5.54
N ARG A 16 16.40 -6.87 -5.18
CA ARG A 16 15.19 -6.34 -4.53
C ARG A 16 14.59 -5.19 -5.33
N HIS A 17 13.26 -5.14 -5.32
CA HIS A 17 12.48 -4.13 -6.02
C HIS A 17 11.37 -3.62 -5.11
N MET A 18 11.04 -2.33 -5.26
CA MET A 18 9.93 -1.70 -4.58
C MET A 18 9.26 -0.64 -5.46
N LYS A 19 7.93 -0.65 -5.50
CA LYS A 19 7.10 0.30 -6.22
C LYS A 19 6.00 0.86 -5.33
N ALA A 20 5.98 2.19 -5.17
CA ALA A 20 4.97 2.85 -4.37
C ALA A 20 3.57 2.74 -5.02
N ILE A 21 2.53 2.66 -4.17
CA ILE A 21 1.12 2.67 -4.54
C ILE A 21 0.51 4.00 -4.09
N PRO A 22 0.49 5.02 -4.94
CA PRO A 22 -0.23 6.27 -4.65
C PRO A 22 -1.74 6.06 -4.80
N THR A 23 -2.54 6.72 -3.97
CA THR A 23 -4.00 6.67 -4.10
C THR A 23 -4.50 7.50 -5.26
N GLY A 24 -5.31 6.90 -6.14
CA GLY A 24 -6.12 7.59 -7.14
C GLY A 24 -7.55 7.84 -6.66
N GLY A 25 -8.39 8.44 -7.51
CA GLY A 25 -9.77 8.80 -7.16
C GLY A 25 -10.62 7.61 -6.68
N ILE A 26 -10.58 6.48 -7.39
CA ILE A 26 -11.33 5.28 -7.02
C ILE A 26 -10.88 4.69 -5.67
N CYS A 27 -9.60 4.81 -5.33
CA CYS A 27 -9.07 4.31 -4.07
C CYS A 27 -9.74 5.00 -2.87
N LEU A 28 -10.10 6.29 -3.03
CA LEU A 28 -10.67 7.09 -1.96
C LEU A 28 -12.13 6.75 -1.66
N ALA A 29 -12.80 5.97 -2.50
CA ALA A 29 -14.15 5.47 -2.21
C ALA A 29 -14.19 4.67 -0.90
N CYS A 30 -13.12 3.93 -0.58
CA CYS A 30 -12.98 3.14 0.65
C CYS A 30 -11.87 3.67 1.58
N HIS A 31 -10.82 4.29 1.03
CA HIS A 31 -9.64 4.71 1.80
C HIS A 31 -9.57 6.23 2.05
N GLY A 32 -10.55 7.00 1.58
CA GLY A 32 -10.58 8.45 1.68
C GLY A 32 -10.95 8.96 3.08
N LYS A 33 -10.98 10.29 3.23
CA LYS A 33 -11.50 10.97 4.43
C LYS A 33 -13.02 10.91 4.53
N THR A 34 -13.69 10.84 3.38
CA THR A 34 -15.14 10.79 3.27
C THR A 34 -15.53 9.50 2.57
N ILE A 35 -16.24 8.63 3.28
CA ILE A 35 -16.68 7.31 2.80
C ILE A 35 -18.19 7.24 3.03
N ALA A 36 -18.93 6.59 2.12
CA ALA A 36 -20.37 6.46 2.25
C ALA A 36 -20.77 5.71 3.54
N PRO A 37 -21.83 6.13 4.27
CA PRO A 37 -22.16 5.55 5.58
C PRO A 37 -22.40 4.03 5.57
N ASN A 38 -23.05 3.52 4.52
CA ASN A 38 -23.27 2.08 4.35
C ASN A 38 -21.96 1.30 4.16
N LEU A 39 -20.99 1.91 3.46
CA LEU A 39 -19.69 1.32 3.23
C LEU A 39 -18.83 1.38 4.49
N ILE A 40 -18.83 2.50 5.24
CA ILE A 40 -18.16 2.59 6.55
C ILE A 40 -18.67 1.50 7.48
N SER A 41 -20.00 1.36 7.59
CA SER A 41 -20.61 0.36 8.48
C SER A 41 -20.14 -1.06 8.14
N LYS A 42 -20.06 -1.40 6.85
CA LYS A 42 -19.60 -2.72 6.42
C LYS A 42 -18.09 -2.92 6.60
N LEU A 43 -17.30 -1.87 6.40
CA LEU A 43 -15.86 -1.90 6.65
C LEU A 43 -15.56 -2.07 8.14
N ASP A 44 -16.30 -1.40 9.02
CA ASP A 44 -16.13 -1.51 10.48
C ASP A 44 -16.53 -2.90 11.00
N GLU A 45 -17.54 -3.53 10.39
CA GLU A 45 -17.94 -4.91 10.70
C GLU A 45 -16.86 -5.92 10.28
N LEU A 46 -16.33 -5.81 9.06
CA LEU A 46 -15.42 -6.79 8.48
C LEU A 46 -13.95 -6.57 8.86
N TYR A 47 -13.57 -5.32 9.13
CA TYR A 47 -12.20 -4.88 9.37
C TYR A 47 -12.17 -3.91 10.58
N PRO A 48 -12.44 -4.40 11.80
CA PRO A 48 -12.53 -3.55 12.99
C PRO A 48 -11.23 -2.81 13.33
N ASP A 49 -10.08 -3.33 12.89
CA ASP A 49 -8.77 -2.73 13.09
C ASP A 49 -8.25 -1.98 11.84
N ASP A 50 -9.14 -1.59 10.93
CA ASP A 50 -8.76 -0.94 9.67
C ASP A 50 -8.05 0.40 9.90
N LYS A 51 -6.77 0.46 9.49
CA LYS A 51 -5.93 1.68 9.51
C LYS A 51 -5.79 2.32 8.13
N ALA A 52 -6.48 1.81 7.13
CA ALA A 52 -6.30 2.16 5.73
C ALA A 52 -7.16 3.33 5.26
N ARG A 53 -7.53 4.29 6.11
CA ARG A 53 -8.49 5.37 5.78
C ARG A 53 -7.89 6.76 5.94
N GLY A 54 -8.60 7.78 5.50
CA GLY A 54 -8.18 9.18 5.63
C GLY A 54 -7.19 9.67 4.58
N TYR A 55 -6.96 8.89 3.52
CA TYR A 55 -6.06 9.26 2.43
C TYR A 55 -6.64 10.38 1.56
N SER A 56 -5.74 11.06 0.84
CA SER A 56 -6.02 12.07 -0.18
C SER A 56 -5.27 11.72 -1.47
N VAL A 57 -5.74 12.22 -2.62
CA VAL A 57 -5.17 11.89 -3.93
C VAL A 57 -3.64 12.10 -3.94
N GLY A 58 -2.92 11.11 -4.48
CA GLY A 58 -1.46 11.13 -4.57
C GLY A 58 -0.71 10.67 -3.31
N GLN A 59 -1.37 10.53 -2.16
CA GLN A 59 -0.71 10.00 -0.96
C GLN A 59 -0.32 8.52 -1.15
N ILE A 60 0.81 8.15 -0.54
CA ILE A 60 1.31 6.77 -0.61
C ILE A 60 0.50 5.90 0.36
N ARG A 61 -0.28 4.97 -0.20
CA ARG A 61 -1.05 3.97 0.56
C ARG A 61 -0.19 2.79 0.99
N GLY A 62 0.83 2.46 0.22
CA GLY A 62 1.72 1.34 0.46
C GLY A 62 2.69 1.15 -0.70
N ALA A 63 3.22 -0.05 -0.85
CA ALA A 63 4.11 -0.41 -1.94
C ALA A 63 4.03 -1.91 -2.26
N PHE A 64 4.27 -2.26 -3.52
CA PHE A 64 4.63 -3.62 -3.90
C PHE A 64 6.13 -3.79 -3.73
N THR A 65 6.56 -4.90 -3.14
CA THR A 65 7.97 -5.24 -3.02
C THR A 65 8.17 -6.72 -3.30
N PHE A 66 9.29 -7.05 -3.92
CA PHE A 66 9.76 -8.43 -4.01
C PHE A 66 11.27 -8.47 -3.90
N LYS A 67 11.76 -9.63 -3.47
CA LYS A 67 13.18 -9.93 -3.33
C LYS A 67 13.42 -11.35 -3.79
N THR A 68 14.39 -11.55 -4.67
CA THR A 68 14.81 -12.86 -5.13
C THR A 68 16.30 -13.02 -4.93
N LYS A 69 16.70 -14.25 -4.60
CA LYS A 69 18.12 -14.63 -4.58
C LYS A 69 18.65 -14.58 -6.02
N LEU A 70 19.87 -14.06 -6.17
CA LEU A 70 20.65 -14.16 -7.41
C LEU A 70 21.48 -15.45 -7.42
#